data_AF-A0A9X7JUL9-F1
#
_entry.id   AF-A0A9X7JUL9-F1
#
_cell.length_a   1.000
_cell.length_b   1.000
_cell.length_c   1.000
_cell.angle_alpha   90.00
_cell.angle_beta   90.00
_cell.angle_gamma   90.00
#
_symmetry.space_group_name_H-M   'P 1'
#
loop_
_entity.id
_entity.type
_entity.pdbx_description
1 polymer ?
#
loop_
_entity_poly.entity_id
_entity_poly.type
_entity_poly.pdbx_seq_one_letter_code
_entity_poly.pdbx_strand_id
1 'polypeptide(L)'
;MDRSDTLREPFRASHTTPAGGLDFWQAPDAMKQPDGRLAPGVEVQLLERAPSGWARVLRASGGWPVWVDGRRLEDPASSASSADAELVPKLQAALSTCSRLLEDLAAKRIDAPSFRAQAFRAGLVVHGGEAWMWDFTNGWYCYDGAALRHVELPGDAQERDEGHEVQP
;
A
#
# COMPACT_ATOMS: atom_id res chain seq x y z
N MET A 1 -33.12 -12.88 -30.20
CA MET A 1 -33.46 -12.09 -29.00
C MET A 1 -32.84 -12.82 -27.83
N ASP A 2 -31.97 -12.29 -26.98
CA ASP A 2 -31.70 -10.89 -26.60
C ASP A 2 -30.25 -10.80 -26.08
N ARG A 3 -29.51 -9.77 -26.54
CA ARG A 3 -28.10 -9.52 -26.20
C ARG A 3 -28.02 -8.57 -24.99
N SER A 4 -28.48 -9.01 -23.83
CA SER A 4 -28.32 -8.27 -22.56
C SER A 4 -27.04 -8.65 -21.82
N ASP A 5 -25.91 -8.76 -22.52
CA ASP A 5 -24.59 -8.65 -21.89
C ASP A 5 -24.30 -7.15 -21.76
N THR A 6 -25.03 -6.50 -20.85
CA THR A 6 -24.77 -5.11 -20.45
C THR A 6 -23.33 -5.04 -19.99
N LEU A 7 -22.50 -4.31 -20.74
CA LEU A 7 -21.15 -3.90 -20.36
C LEU A 7 -21.15 -3.51 -18.88
N ARG A 8 -20.67 -4.40 -18.03
CA ARG A 8 -20.36 -4.08 -16.65
C ARG A 8 -19.09 -3.26 -16.75
N GLU A 9 -19.24 -1.94 -16.80
CA GLU A 9 -18.10 -1.02 -16.93
C GLU A 9 -17.03 -1.44 -15.92
N PRO A 10 -15.77 -1.65 -16.37
CA PRO A 10 -14.73 -2.11 -15.48
C PRO A 10 -14.53 -1.07 -14.38
N PHE A 11 -14.29 -1.56 -13.16
CA PHE A 11 -14.02 -0.71 -12.02
C PHE A 11 -12.86 0.25 -12.35
N ARG A 12 -13.06 1.55 -12.10
CA ARG A 12 -12.03 2.57 -12.28
C ARG A 12 -11.87 3.36 -10.99
N ALA A 13 -10.80 3.05 -10.25
CA ALA A 13 -10.42 3.81 -9.07
C ALA A 13 -10.34 5.31 -9.41
N SER A 14 -10.95 6.13 -8.57
CA SER A 14 -11.02 7.57 -8.78
C SER A 14 -10.67 8.35 -7.53
N HIS A 15 -10.86 7.76 -6.35
CA HIS A 15 -10.68 8.34 -5.03
C HIS A 15 -10.20 7.27 -4.07
N THR A 16 -9.58 7.69 -2.97
CA THR A 16 -9.22 6.81 -1.84
C THR A 16 -9.87 7.30 -0.55
N THR A 17 -10.10 6.38 0.38
CA THR A 17 -10.53 6.75 1.73
C THR A 17 -9.35 7.31 2.54
N PRO A 18 -9.59 8.29 3.42
CA PRO A 18 -8.54 8.92 4.20
C PRO A 18 -7.93 7.94 5.21
N ALA A 19 -6.77 8.29 5.77
CA ALA A 19 -6.02 7.46 6.72
C ALA A 19 -6.82 7.03 7.99
N GLY A 20 -7.87 7.76 8.35
CA GLY A 20 -8.78 7.40 9.46
C GLY A 20 -9.93 6.46 9.07
N GLY A 21 -9.99 6.02 7.81
CA GLY A 21 -11.15 5.35 7.22
C GLY A 21 -12.32 6.31 6.99
N LEU A 22 -13.43 5.77 6.47
CA LEU A 22 -14.60 6.57 6.13
C LEU A 22 -15.90 5.82 6.43
N ASP A 23 -16.76 6.42 7.25
CA ASP A 23 -18.07 5.86 7.53
C ASP A 23 -18.94 5.85 6.25
N PHE A 24 -19.77 4.81 6.10
CA PHE A 24 -20.65 4.66 4.96
C PHE A 24 -22.09 4.33 5.37
N TRP A 25 -23.01 4.67 4.47
CA TRP A 25 -24.45 4.50 4.62
C TRP A 25 -25.07 3.93 3.35
N GLN A 26 -26.23 3.29 3.49
CA GLN A 26 -27.04 2.85 2.34
C GLN A 26 -27.80 4.02 1.68
N ALA A 27 -28.00 5.11 2.40
CA ALA A 27 -28.64 6.34 1.94
C ALA A 27 -27.88 7.55 2.49
N PRO A 28 -27.93 8.72 1.81
CA PRO A 28 -27.20 9.93 2.21
C PRO A 28 -27.84 10.62 3.42
N ASP A 29 -27.76 10.00 4.59
CA ASP A 29 -28.37 10.47 5.84
C ASP A 29 -27.36 10.43 7.00
N ALA A 30 -26.89 11.61 7.42
CA ALA A 30 -25.91 11.77 8.50
C ALA A 30 -26.53 11.66 9.89
N MET A 31 -27.86 11.72 9.99
CA MET A 31 -28.58 11.59 11.26
C MET A 31 -28.74 10.12 11.65
N LYS A 32 -28.66 9.21 10.67
CA LYS A 32 -28.64 7.76 10.90
C LYS A 32 -27.26 7.31 11.34
N GLN A 33 -27.21 6.33 12.24
CA GLN A 33 -25.98 5.62 12.57
C GLN A 33 -25.40 4.96 11.29
N PRO A 34 -24.07 5.04 11.06
CA PRO A 34 -23.46 4.48 9.86
C PRO A 34 -23.66 2.96 9.78
N ASP A 35 -23.90 2.48 8.56
CA ASP A 35 -24.07 1.04 8.30
C ASP A 35 -22.72 0.30 8.39
N GLY A 36 -21.60 1.04 8.33
CA GLY A 36 -20.27 0.55 8.64
C GLY A 36 -19.19 1.59 8.33
N ARG A 37 -17.94 1.15 8.35
CA ARG A 37 -16.77 1.97 8.02
C ARG A 37 -15.91 1.30 6.96
N LEU A 38 -15.52 2.06 5.94
CA LEU A 38 -14.49 1.71 4.99
C LEU A 38 -13.12 1.84 5.66
N ALA A 39 -12.28 0.83 5.46
CA ALA A 39 -10.91 0.86 5.94
C ALA A 39 -10.12 2.05 5.34
N PRO A 40 -9.02 2.47 5.97
CA PRO A 40 -8.10 3.47 5.42
C PRO A 40 -7.52 3.06 4.06
N GLY A 41 -7.29 4.01 3.15
CA GLY A 41 -6.60 3.77 1.88
C GLY A 41 -7.36 2.91 0.85
N VAL A 42 -8.64 2.62 1.10
CA VAL A 42 -9.46 1.82 0.18
C VAL A 42 -9.72 2.62 -1.09
N GLU A 43 -9.35 2.05 -2.24
CA GLU A 43 -9.67 2.61 -3.54
C GLU A 43 -11.17 2.46 -3.85
N VAL A 44 -11.76 3.58 -4.26
CA VAL A 44 -13.17 3.66 -4.63
C VAL A 44 -13.39 4.35 -5.97
N GLN A 45 -14.39 3.87 -6.69
CA GLN A 45 -14.93 4.50 -7.88
C GLN A 45 -16.10 5.38 -7.47
N LEU A 46 -15.98 6.68 -7.72
CA LEU A 46 -17.04 7.65 -7.54
C LEU A 46 -18.07 7.47 -8.66
N LEU A 47 -19.29 7.11 -8.30
CA LEU A 47 -20.40 6.96 -9.23
C LEU A 47 -21.20 8.25 -9.35
N GLU A 48 -21.39 8.96 -8.24
CA GLU A 48 -22.22 10.17 -8.18
C GLU A 48 -21.77 11.09 -7.05
N ARG A 49 -21.85 12.41 -7.25
CA ARG A 49 -21.76 13.42 -6.18
C ARG A 49 -23.09 14.17 -6.10
N ALA A 50 -23.75 14.06 -4.95
CA ALA A 50 -24.94 14.83 -4.66
C ALA A 50 -24.57 16.28 -4.27
N PRO A 51 -25.41 17.28 -4.58
CA PRO A 51 -25.18 18.69 -4.23
C PRO A 51 -25.01 18.92 -2.72
N SER A 52 -25.57 18.04 -1.90
CA SER A 52 -25.47 18.05 -0.44
C SER A 52 -24.08 17.69 0.11
N GLY A 53 -23.13 17.32 -0.76
CA GLY A 53 -21.77 16.90 -0.39
C GLY A 53 -21.60 15.39 -0.18
N TRP A 54 -22.66 14.62 -0.39
CA TRP A 54 -22.63 13.15 -0.35
C TRP A 54 -22.06 12.59 -1.65
N ALA A 55 -21.33 11.48 -1.55
CA ALA A 55 -20.80 10.76 -2.70
C ALA A 55 -21.27 9.31 -2.66
N ARG A 56 -21.76 8.81 -3.81
CA ARG A 56 -22.04 7.39 -4.00
C ARG A 56 -20.83 6.74 -4.62
N VAL A 57 -20.28 5.72 -3.97
CA VAL A 57 -19.02 5.09 -4.35
C VAL A 57 -19.15 3.57 -4.43
N LEU A 58 -18.36 2.96 -5.31
CA LEU A 58 -18.16 1.51 -5.41
C LEU A 58 -16.72 1.18 -4.96
N ARG A 59 -16.52 0.05 -4.29
CA ARG A 59 -15.18 -0.40 -3.83
C ARG A 59 -14.51 -1.29 -4.86
N ALA A 60 -13.18 -1.29 -4.90
CA ALA A 60 -12.39 -2.18 -5.75
C ALA A 60 -12.65 -3.67 -5.47
N SER A 61 -12.79 -4.02 -4.20
CA SER A 61 -13.15 -5.37 -3.73
C SER A 61 -14.60 -5.78 -4.06
N GLY A 62 -15.37 -4.90 -4.70
CA GLY A 62 -16.73 -5.15 -5.16
C GLY A 62 -17.83 -4.89 -4.13
N GLY A 63 -19.00 -5.49 -4.40
CA GLY A 63 -20.23 -5.32 -3.62
C GLY A 63 -21.20 -4.32 -4.23
N TRP A 64 -22.09 -3.76 -3.40
CA TRP A 64 -23.04 -2.73 -3.80
C TRP A 64 -22.47 -1.32 -3.57
N PRO A 65 -22.93 -0.30 -4.32
CA PRO A 65 -22.55 1.08 -4.08
C PRO A 65 -23.06 1.59 -2.72
N VAL A 66 -22.23 2.37 -2.03
CA VAL A 66 -22.55 2.97 -0.72
C VAL A 66 -22.38 4.48 -0.76
N TRP A 67 -23.05 5.19 0.16
CA TRP A 67 -22.94 6.64 0.33
C TRP A 67 -21.93 6.98 1.42
N VAL A 68 -21.08 7.96 1.15
CA VAL A 68 -20.07 8.49 2.08
C VAL A 68 -20.06 10.02 2.04
N ASP A 69 -19.45 10.68 3.04
CA ASP A 69 -19.17 12.12 2.93
C ASP A 69 -18.11 12.37 1.85
N GLY A 70 -18.55 12.86 0.70
CA GLY A 70 -17.71 13.01 -0.50
C GLY A 70 -16.63 14.06 -0.36
N ARG A 71 -16.71 14.94 0.65
CA ARG A 71 -15.68 15.96 0.95
C ARG A 71 -14.45 15.36 1.64
N ARG A 72 -14.60 14.15 2.19
CA ARG A 72 -13.52 13.42 2.87
C ARG A 72 -12.81 12.41 1.98
N LEU A 73 -13.29 12.22 0.75
CA LEU A 73 -12.61 11.40 -0.24
C LEU A 73 -11.34 12.12 -0.71
N GLU A 74 -10.24 11.39 -0.75
CA GLU A 74 -8.95 11.88 -1.20
C GLU A 74 -8.74 11.55 -2.68
N ASP A 75 -7.99 12.42 -3.38
CA ASP A 75 -7.59 12.16 -4.75
C ASP A 75 -6.39 11.19 -4.74
N PRO A 76 -6.43 10.06 -5.48
CA PRO A 76 -5.41 9.03 -5.38
C PRO A 76 -4.04 9.57 -5.83
N ALA A 77 -4.00 10.53 -6.75
CA ALA A 77 -2.77 11.16 -7.19
C ALA A 77 -2.18 12.08 -6.11
N SER A 78 -3.02 12.69 -5.26
CA SER A 78 -2.57 13.64 -4.24
C SER A 78 -2.01 12.92 -3.00
N SER A 79 -2.55 11.75 -2.63
CA SER A 79 -2.05 10.97 -1.49
C SER A 79 -0.76 10.20 -1.82
N ALA A 80 -0.62 9.68 -3.06
CA ALA A 80 0.64 9.09 -3.52
C ALA A 80 1.79 10.11 -3.50
N SER A 81 1.56 11.31 -4.04
CA SER A 81 2.60 12.34 -4.16
C SER A 81 3.21 12.80 -2.83
N SER A 82 2.50 12.69 -1.69
CA SER A 82 3.05 13.09 -0.38
C SER A 82 3.89 12.00 0.26
N ALA A 83 3.52 10.73 0.09
CA ALA A 83 4.31 9.59 0.59
C ALA A 83 5.56 9.39 -0.28
N ASP A 84 5.43 9.50 -1.60
CA ASP A 84 6.55 9.45 -2.54
C ASP A 84 7.56 10.58 -2.27
N ALA A 85 7.11 11.79 -1.93
CA ALA A 85 8.01 12.92 -1.67
C ALA A 85 8.96 12.71 -0.48
N GLU A 86 8.56 11.94 0.54
CA GLU A 86 9.42 11.61 1.68
C GLU A 86 10.23 10.32 1.47
N LEU A 87 9.68 9.35 0.72
CA LEU A 87 10.34 8.07 0.46
C LEU A 87 11.43 8.18 -0.63
N VAL A 88 11.24 9.02 -1.64
CA VAL A 88 12.23 9.24 -2.71
C VAL A 88 13.60 9.70 -2.18
N PRO A 89 13.72 10.73 -1.32
CA PRO A 89 15.02 11.12 -0.78
C PRO A 89 15.64 10.05 0.14
N LYS A 90 14.81 9.27 0.86
CA LYS A 90 15.29 8.13 1.68
C LYS A 90 15.87 7.03 0.81
N LEU A 91 15.19 6.64 -0.27
CA LEU A 91 15.67 5.65 -1.24
C LEU A 91 16.97 6.12 -1.91
N GLN A 92 17.03 7.39 -2.33
CA GLN A 92 18.23 7.96 -2.94
C GLN A 92 19.43 7.92 -1.98
N ALA A 93 19.23 8.24 -0.71
CA ALA A 93 20.26 8.16 0.32
C ALA A 93 20.75 6.73 0.56
N ALA A 94 19.82 5.76 0.60
CA ALA A 94 20.12 4.34 0.77
C ALA A 94 20.92 3.79 -0.42
N LEU A 95 20.50 4.07 -1.67
CA LEU A 95 21.20 3.68 -2.89
C LEU A 95 22.59 4.33 -2.98
N SER A 96 22.72 5.61 -2.61
CA SER A 96 24.00 6.31 -2.58
C SER A 96 24.97 5.68 -1.57
N THR A 97 24.45 5.24 -0.42
CA THR A 97 25.22 4.52 0.60
C THR A 97 25.66 3.16 0.07
N CYS A 98 24.76 2.41 -0.58
CA CYS A 98 25.08 1.12 -1.18
C CYS A 98 26.13 1.22 -2.29
N SER A 99 26.03 2.23 -3.16
CA SER A 99 27.03 2.51 -4.21
C SER A 99 28.42 2.72 -3.62
N ARG A 100 28.52 3.53 -2.55
CA ARG A 100 29.79 3.76 -1.86
C ARG A 100 30.36 2.47 -1.26
N LEU A 101 29.51 1.66 -0.63
CA LEU A 101 29.93 0.37 -0.07
C LEU A 101 30.39 -0.61 -1.17
N LEU A 102 29.77 -0.60 -2.35
CA LEU A 102 30.22 -1.39 -3.50
C LEU A 102 31.60 -0.93 -4.00
N GLU A 103 31.85 0.37 -4.07
CA GLU A 103 33.17 0.92 -4.41
C GLU A 103 34.24 0.52 -3.38
N ASP A 104 33.88 0.55 -2.10
CA ASP A 104 34.76 0.14 -1.01
C ASP A 104 35.08 -1.36 -1.07
N LEU A 105 34.09 -2.19 -1.42
CA LEU A 105 34.25 -3.64 -1.62
C LEU A 105 35.12 -3.93 -2.85
N ALA A 106 34.89 -3.24 -3.97
CA ALA A 106 35.69 -3.35 -5.19
C ALA A 106 37.15 -2.95 -4.96
N ALA A 107 37.38 -1.92 -4.14
CA ALA A 107 38.70 -1.48 -3.71
C ALA A 107 39.29 -2.34 -2.57
N LYS A 108 38.58 -3.37 -2.10
CA LYS A 108 38.96 -4.24 -0.98
C LYS A 108 39.22 -3.50 0.34
N ARG A 109 38.57 -2.33 0.53
CA ARG A 109 38.60 -1.54 1.77
C ARG A 109 37.65 -2.11 2.82
N ILE A 110 36.62 -2.84 2.39
CA ILE A 110 35.71 -3.61 3.24
C ILE A 110 35.56 -5.04 2.72
N ASP A 111 35.25 -5.97 3.60
CA ASP A 111 34.91 -7.35 3.27
C ASP A 111 33.41 -7.53 2.99
N ALA A 112 33.06 -8.65 2.33
CA ALA A 112 31.67 -8.94 1.95
C ALA A 112 30.70 -9.06 3.16
N PRO A 113 31.07 -9.66 4.31
CA PRO A 113 30.26 -9.57 5.54
C PRO A 113 30.00 -8.14 6.02
N SER A 114 31.04 -7.30 6.09
CA SER A 114 30.94 -5.90 6.49
C SER A 114 30.07 -5.08 5.53
N PHE A 115 30.17 -5.34 4.22
CA PHE A 115 29.27 -4.80 3.21
C PHE A 115 27.80 -5.17 3.50
N ARG A 116 27.50 -6.45 3.71
CA ARG A 116 26.12 -6.93 3.95
C ARG A 116 25.50 -6.29 5.19
N ALA A 117 26.25 -6.18 6.29
CA ALA A 117 25.77 -5.56 7.51
C ALA A 117 25.45 -4.06 7.34
N GLN A 118 26.25 -3.34 6.55
CA GLN A 118 26.06 -1.91 6.32
C GLN A 118 24.99 -1.61 5.27
N ALA A 119 24.89 -2.41 4.21
CA ALA A 119 23.80 -2.31 3.22
C ALA A 119 22.43 -2.60 3.86
N PHE A 120 22.36 -3.59 4.74
CA PHE A 120 21.16 -3.89 5.51
C PHE A 120 20.74 -2.72 6.42
N ARG A 121 21.71 -2.07 7.09
CA ARG A 121 21.44 -0.86 7.91
C ARG A 121 20.97 0.35 7.09
N ALA A 122 21.31 0.41 5.81
CA ALA A 122 20.80 1.42 4.89
C ALA A 122 19.35 1.13 4.44
N GLY A 123 18.74 0.04 4.90
CA GLY A 123 17.35 -0.32 4.60
C GLY A 123 17.16 -1.10 3.29
N LEU A 124 18.25 -1.53 2.65
CA LEU A 124 18.22 -2.22 1.35
C LEU A 124 18.43 -3.72 1.53
N VAL A 125 17.45 -4.51 1.10
CA VAL A 125 17.49 -5.97 1.09
C VAL A 125 17.37 -6.42 -0.36
N VAL A 126 18.33 -7.22 -0.84
CA VAL A 126 18.21 -7.87 -2.15
C VAL A 126 17.63 -9.26 -1.94
N HIS A 127 16.41 -9.49 -2.44
CA HIS A 127 15.75 -10.79 -2.42
C HIS A 127 15.30 -11.15 -3.84
N GLY A 128 15.65 -12.33 -4.32
CA GLY A 128 15.24 -12.80 -5.66
C GLY A 128 15.80 -12.01 -6.86
N GLY A 129 16.74 -11.07 -6.65
CA GLY A 129 17.24 -10.17 -7.71
C GLY A 129 16.51 -8.81 -7.77
N GLU A 130 15.56 -8.58 -6.88
CA GLU A 130 14.82 -7.32 -6.75
C GLU A 130 15.34 -6.53 -5.54
N ALA A 131 15.24 -5.20 -5.60
CA ALA A 131 15.62 -4.31 -4.50
C ALA A 131 14.40 -4.05 -3.61
N TRP A 132 14.46 -4.55 -2.38
CA TRP A 132 13.44 -4.38 -1.35
C TRP A 132 13.92 -3.33 -0.35
N MET A 133 13.03 -2.42 0.05
CA MET A 133 13.31 -1.42 1.08
C MET A 133 12.42 -1.68 2.30
N TRP A 134 13.04 -1.79 3.47
CA TRP A 134 12.32 -1.85 4.74
C TRP A 134 12.23 -0.45 5.34
N ASP A 135 11.01 0.08 5.48
CA ASP A 135 10.74 1.25 6.30
C ASP A 135 10.23 0.80 7.67
N PHE A 136 10.90 1.23 8.75
CA PHE A 136 10.57 0.84 10.11
C PHE A 136 9.21 1.35 10.61
N THR A 137 8.55 2.25 9.87
CA THR A 137 7.28 2.85 10.27
C THR A 137 6.11 2.33 9.44
N ASN A 138 6.32 1.94 8.18
CA ASN A 138 5.24 1.68 7.23
C ASN A 138 5.29 0.30 6.53
N GLY A 139 6.32 -0.53 6.80
CA GLY A 139 6.41 -1.90 6.28
C GLY A 139 7.28 -2.03 5.02
N TRP A 140 7.03 -3.05 4.20
CA TRP A 140 7.84 -3.36 3.03
C TRP A 140 7.43 -2.53 1.80
N TYR A 141 8.42 -2.04 1.08
CA TYR A 141 8.25 -1.42 -0.23
C TYR A 141 9.15 -2.12 -1.25
N CYS A 142 8.59 -2.43 -2.42
CA CYS A 142 9.32 -2.98 -3.56
C CYS A 142 9.45 -1.91 -4.64
N TYR A 143 10.63 -1.78 -5.21
CA TYR A 143 10.87 -0.93 -6.38
C TYR A 143 11.07 -1.81 -7.62
N ASP A 144 10.16 -1.73 -8.58
CA ASP A 144 10.17 -2.52 -9.82
C ASP A 144 11.04 -1.91 -10.94
N GLY A 145 11.77 -0.83 -10.63
CA GLY A 145 12.58 -0.06 -11.60
C GLY A 145 11.83 1.09 -12.28
N ALA A 146 10.51 1.20 -12.08
CA ALA A 146 9.69 2.29 -12.61
C ALA A 146 8.85 2.98 -11.53
N ALA A 147 8.35 2.24 -10.55
CA ALA A 147 7.52 2.77 -9.46
C ALA A 147 7.81 2.07 -8.13
N LEU A 148 7.63 2.81 -7.03
CA LEU A 148 7.62 2.23 -5.69
C LEU A 148 6.23 1.65 -5.43
N ARG A 149 6.15 0.42 -4.89
CA ARG A 149 4.91 -0.21 -4.47
C ARG A 149 5.01 -0.65 -3.04
N HIS A 150 4.01 -0.32 -2.23
CA HIS A 150 3.85 -0.93 -0.91
C HIS A 150 3.49 -2.40 -1.08
N VAL A 151 4.14 -3.28 -0.32
CA VAL A 151 3.89 -4.71 -0.35
C VAL A 151 3.56 -5.16 1.07
N GLU A 152 2.33 -5.62 1.29
CA GLU A 152 2.04 -6.45 2.44
C GLU A 152 2.59 -7.85 2.14
N LEU A 153 3.71 -8.22 2.76
CA LEU A 153 4.08 -9.62 2.78
C LEU A 153 2.96 -10.39 3.50
N PRO A 154 2.50 -11.55 2.98
CA PRO A 154 1.59 -12.40 3.72
C PRO A 154 2.23 -12.68 5.07
N GLY A 155 1.62 -12.14 6.13
CA GLY A 155 2.16 -12.20 7.48
C GLY A 155 2.51 -13.64 7.81
N ASP A 156 3.72 -13.82 8.36
CA ASP A 156 4.24 -15.04 8.96
C ASP A 156 3.14 -16.08 9.15
N ALA A 157 3.02 -16.99 8.18
CA ALA A 157 2.29 -18.22 8.36
C ALA A 157 3.10 -19.03 9.37
N GLN A 158 2.88 -18.68 10.64
CA GLN A 158 3.12 -19.43 11.85
C GLN A 158 3.86 -20.74 11.57
N GLU A 159 5.20 -20.69 11.62
CA GLU A 159 6.00 -21.88 11.92
C GLU A 159 5.53 -22.37 13.29
N ARG A 160 4.49 -23.21 13.27
CA ARG A 160 4.20 -24.13 14.36
C ARG A 160 5.35 -25.13 14.36
N ASP A 161 6.38 -24.75 15.10
CA ASP A 161 7.25 -25.68 15.79
C ASP A 161 6.36 -26.54 16.71
N GLU A 162 5.86 -27.65 16.18
CA GLU A 162 5.41 -28.79 16.99
C GLU A 162 6.58 -29.78 17.04
N GLY A 163 7.62 -29.39 17.77
CA GLY A 163 8.60 -30.31 18.33
C GLY A 163 7.88 -31.32 19.21
N HIS A 164 7.58 -32.49 18.64
CA HIS A 164 7.06 -33.64 19.36
C HIS A 164 8.18 -34.29 20.18
N GLU A 165 8.50 -33.71 21.34
CA GLU A 165 9.28 -34.38 22.39
C GLU A 165 8.30 -35.00 23.40
N VAL A 166 8.03 -36.30 23.22
CA VAL A 166 7.40 -37.15 24.24
C VAL A 166 8.48 -38.05 24.83
N GLN A 167 8.90 -37.71 26.04
CA GLN A 167 9.53 -38.61 27.01
C GLN A 167 8.93 -38.28 28.39
N PRO A 168 8.67 -39.27 29.25
CA PRO A 168 9.73 -40.12 29.83
C PRO A 168 9.60 -41.62 29.56
#